data_AF-A0A1X0LDY0-F1
#
_entry.id   AF-A0A1X0LDY0-F1
#
_cell.length_a   1.000
_cell.length_b   1.000
_cell.length_c   1.000
_cell.angle_alpha   90.00
_cell.angle_beta   90.00
_cell.angle_gamma   90.00
#
_symmetry.space_group_name_H-M   'P 1'
#
loop_
_entity.id
_entity.type
_entity.pdbx_description
1 polymer ?
#
loop_
_entity_poly.entity_id
_entity_poly.type
_entity_poly.pdbx_seq_one_letter_code
_entity_poly.pdbx_strand_id
1 'polypeptide(L)'
;MVDWINGAPPGELAAELMAAFDPNMPSDAPALALSEFTDWMFRGFPRRRGLIVPARPVLEPMLEAIQLLEHSELILARWIINNELRWSATRLGLATLAEGKAAVRQRIKDRTGR
;
A
#
# COMPACT_ATOMS: atom_id res chain seq x y z
N MET A 1 -5.06 15.15 -0.77
CA MET A 1 -4.52 13.82 -0.45
C MET A 1 -5.55 12.97 0.26
N VAL A 2 -6.05 13.37 1.44
CA VAL A 2 -7.14 12.63 2.14
C VAL A 2 -8.35 12.40 1.22
N ASP A 3 -8.87 13.46 0.58
CA ASP A 3 -10.02 13.32 -0.32
C ASP A 3 -9.75 12.41 -1.53
N TRP A 4 -8.50 12.40 -2.01
CA TRP A 4 -8.09 11.51 -3.08
C TRP A 4 -8.07 10.05 -2.61
N ILE A 5 -7.48 9.76 -1.44
CA ILE A 5 -7.43 8.39 -0.89
C ILE A 5 -8.85 7.84 -0.67
N ASN A 6 -9.76 8.69 -0.18
CA ASN A 6 -11.13 8.29 0.11
C ASN A 6 -12.02 8.19 -1.13
N GLY A 7 -11.68 8.88 -2.22
CA GLY A 7 -12.45 8.89 -3.47
C GLY A 7 -11.84 8.06 -4.61
N ALA A 8 -10.58 7.63 -4.48
CA ALA A 8 -9.91 6.86 -5.52
C ALA A 8 -10.54 5.47 -5.67
N PRO A 9 -10.65 4.94 -6.90
CA PRO A 9 -10.99 3.54 -7.10
C PRO A 9 -10.02 2.64 -6.31
N PRO A 10 -10.49 1.60 -5.61
CA PRO A 10 -9.63 0.75 -4.78
C PRO A 10 -8.42 0.16 -5.53
N GLY A 11 -8.56 -0.19 -6.81
CA GLY A 11 -7.44 -0.67 -7.64
C GLY A 11 -6.38 0.38 -7.96
N GLU A 12 -6.77 1.66 -8.08
CA GLU A 12 -5.83 2.78 -8.24
C GLU A 12 -5.05 3.02 -6.95
N LEU A 13 -5.75 3.02 -5.81
CA LEU A 13 -5.11 3.14 -4.50
C LEU A 13 -4.16 1.97 -4.23
N ALA A 14 -4.59 0.74 -4.54
CA ALA A 14 -3.75 -0.46 -4.43
C ALA A 14 -2.46 -0.35 -5.27
N ALA A 15 -2.56 0.13 -6.51
CA ALA A 15 -1.38 0.35 -7.35
C ALA A 15 -0.43 1.42 -6.78
N GLU A 16 -0.97 2.48 -6.16
CA GLU A 16 -0.16 3.47 -5.44
C GLU A 16 0.52 2.89 -4.19
N LEU A 17 -0.18 2.04 -3.42
CA LEU A 17 0.39 1.35 -2.26
C LEU A 17 1.47 0.35 -2.66
N MET A 18 1.29 -0.37 -3.76
CA MET A 18 2.28 -1.33 -4.26
C MET A 18 3.63 -0.67 -4.54
N ALA A 19 3.62 0.59 -5.00
CA ALA A 19 4.84 1.35 -5.26
C ALA A 19 5.68 1.66 -4.00
N ALA A 20 5.14 1.45 -2.79
CA ALA A 20 5.91 1.52 -1.55
C ALA A 20 6.99 0.42 -1.45
N PHE A 21 6.86 -0.65 -2.24
CA PHE A 21 7.85 -1.73 -2.34
C PHE A 21 8.86 -1.54 -3.48
N ASP A 22 8.86 -0.40 -4.18
CA ASP A 22 9.84 -0.13 -5.22
C ASP A 22 11.26 -0.11 -4.62
N PRO A 23 12.19 -0.98 -5.08
CA PRO A 23 13.54 -1.06 -4.54
C PRO A 23 14.39 0.19 -4.79
N ASN A 24 13.99 1.06 -5.71
CA ASN A 24 14.67 2.34 -5.95
C ASN A 24 14.28 3.40 -4.93
N MET A 25 13.25 3.14 -4.11
CA MET A 25 12.90 4.01 -3.00
C MET A 25 13.76 3.67 -1.78
N PRO A 26 14.20 4.69 -1.01
CA PRO A 26 14.89 4.48 0.25
C PRO A 26 13.91 3.93 1.30
N SER A 27 13.66 2.62 1.23
CA SER A 27 12.91 1.87 2.22
C SER A 27 13.79 0.75 2.73
N ASP A 28 14.22 0.86 3.99
CA ASP A 28 15.07 -0.13 4.67
C ASP A 28 14.27 -1.38 5.11
N ALA A 29 12.95 -1.41 4.91
CA ALA A 29 12.07 -2.42 5.48
C ALA A 29 11.66 -3.48 4.44
N PRO A 30 11.99 -4.78 4.65
CA PRO A 30 11.54 -5.87 3.79
C PRO A 30 10.03 -6.19 3.93
N ALA A 31 9.36 -5.55 4.89
CA ALA A 31 7.93 -5.68 5.14
C ALA A 31 7.37 -4.38 5.70
N LEU A 32 6.25 -3.91 5.15
CA LEU A 32 5.60 -2.66 5.52
C LEU A 32 4.42 -2.93 6.45
N ALA A 33 4.28 -2.10 7.47
CA ALA A 33 3.13 -2.01 8.33
C ALA A 33 2.11 -1.00 7.78
N LEU A 34 0.91 -0.96 8.34
CA LEU A 34 -0.15 -0.06 7.90
C LEU A 34 0.25 1.42 8.08
N SER A 35 0.95 1.71 9.17
CA SER A 35 1.56 3.02 9.42
C SER A 35 2.56 3.43 8.32
N GLU A 36 3.37 2.50 7.83
CA GLU A 36 4.36 2.73 6.77
C GLU A 36 3.70 2.95 5.40
N PHE A 37 2.61 2.23 5.08
CA PHE A 37 1.77 2.54 3.91
C PHE A 37 1.14 3.94 4.00
N THR A 38 0.69 4.32 5.20
CA THR A 38 0.11 5.64 5.45
C THR A 38 1.15 6.74 5.32
N ASP A 39 2.37 6.52 5.79
CA ASP A 39 3.48 7.47 5.61
C ASP A 39 3.87 7.58 4.14
N TRP A 40 3.93 6.47 3.42
CA TRP A 40 4.15 6.45 1.98
C TRP A 40 3.15 7.32 1.22
N MET A 41 1.85 7.16 1.49
CA MET A 41 0.80 7.95 0.82
C MET A 41 0.92 9.46 1.06
N PHE A 42 1.58 9.86 2.15
CA PHE A 42 1.76 11.25 2.52
C PHE A 42 3.21 11.72 2.45
N ARG A 43 4.10 10.99 1.78
CA ARG A 43 5.54 11.32 1.65
C ARG A 43 5.83 12.71 1.09
N GLY A 44 4.91 13.28 0.31
CA GLY A 44 5.00 14.65 -0.23
C GLY A 44 4.43 15.74 0.69
N PHE A 45 4.00 15.40 1.91
CA PHE A 45 3.36 16.32 2.85
C PHE A 45 4.19 16.43 4.14
N PRO A 46 4.14 17.58 4.83
CA PRO A 46 4.79 17.73 6.13
C PRO A 46 4.32 16.65 7.12
N ARG A 47 5.28 16.03 7.83
CA ARG A 47 4.95 15.14 8.95
C ARG A 47 4.16 15.92 9.99
N ARG A 48 3.02 15.37 10.43
CA ARG A 48 2.26 15.92 11.56
C ARG A 48 3.11 15.78 12.82
N ARG A 49 3.24 16.85 13.60
CA ARG A 49 3.98 16.89 14.87
C ARG A 49 3.03 17.29 15.98
N GLY A 50 3.17 16.69 17.16
CA GLY A 50 2.35 17.00 18.34
C GLY A 50 2.27 15.83 19.32
N LEU A 51 1.90 16.11 20.58
CA LEU A 51 1.71 15.09 21.63
C LEU A 51 0.52 14.17 21.31
N ILE A 52 -0.47 14.68 20.60
CA ILE A 52 -1.64 13.95 20.10
C ILE A 52 -1.76 14.26 18.61
N VAL A 53 -1.55 13.27 17.76
CA VAL A 53 -1.73 13.39 16.32
C VAL A 53 -3.05 12.73 15.95
N PRO A 54 -4.05 13.48 15.46
CA PRO A 54 -5.32 12.87 15.06
C PRO A 54 -5.09 11.89 13.91
N ALA A 55 -5.69 10.71 14.04
CA ALA A 55 -5.70 9.68 13.01
C ALA A 55 -6.23 10.28 11.69
N ARG A 56 -5.64 9.86 10.57
CA ARG A 56 -6.15 10.25 9.25
C ARG A 56 -7.38 9.37 8.95
N PRO A 57 -8.49 9.95 8.47
CA PRO A 57 -9.70 9.20 8.14
C PRO A 57 -9.55 8.52 6.77
N VAL A 58 -8.54 7.66 6.65
CA VAL A 58 -8.15 6.95 5.43
C VAL A 58 -7.93 5.46 5.69
N LEU A 59 -8.24 4.99 6.90
CA LEU A 59 -7.93 3.63 7.35
C LEU A 59 -8.63 2.59 6.47
N GLU A 60 -9.93 2.77 6.26
CA GLU A 60 -10.78 1.82 5.57
C GLU A 60 -10.39 1.68 4.08
N PRO A 61 -10.22 2.77 3.30
CA PRO A 61 -9.72 2.66 1.93
C PRO A 61 -8.34 2.00 1.83
N MET A 62 -7.46 2.26 2.79
CA MET A 62 -6.12 1.66 2.82
C MET A 62 -6.19 0.15 3.03
N LEU A 63 -7.05 -0.32 3.94
CA LEU A 63 -7.27 -1.75 4.18
C LEU A 63 -7.89 -2.45 2.97
N GLU A 64 -8.87 -1.82 2.30
CA GLU A 64 -9.45 -2.37 1.07
C GLU A 64 -8.40 -2.52 -0.03
N ALA A 65 -7.56 -1.50 -0.22
CA ALA A 65 -6.48 -1.54 -1.20
C ALA A 65 -5.43 -2.63 -0.88
N ILE A 66 -5.06 -2.80 0.38
CA ILE A 66 -4.19 -3.89 0.84
C ILE A 66 -4.82 -5.25 0.55
N GLN A 67 -6.12 -5.41 0.84
CA GLN A 67 -6.84 -6.66 0.59
C GLN A 67 -6.85 -7.01 -0.91
N LEU A 68 -6.98 -6.03 -1.80
CA LEU A 68 -6.89 -6.26 -3.25
C LEU A 68 -5.50 -6.73 -3.67
N LEU A 69 -4.44 -6.15 -3.10
CA LEU A 69 -3.07 -6.59 -3.36
C LEU A 69 -2.83 -8.02 -2.89
N GLU A 70 -3.34 -8.39 -1.70
CA GLU A 70 -3.25 -9.76 -1.19
C GLU A 70 -4.02 -10.74 -2.06
N HIS A 71 -5.26 -10.42 -2.43
CA HIS A 71 -6.10 -11.29 -3.27
C HIS A 71 -5.54 -11.46 -4.69
N SER A 72 -4.77 -10.47 -5.14
CA SER A 72 -4.06 -10.50 -6.42
C SER A 72 -2.68 -11.16 -6.35
N GLU A 73 -2.31 -11.67 -5.17
CA GLU A 73 -1.05 -12.36 -4.88
C GLU A 73 0.19 -11.46 -5.05
N LEU A 74 0.00 -10.13 -4.95
CA LEU A 74 1.06 -9.14 -5.12
C LEU A 74 1.81 -8.87 -3.81
N ILE A 75 1.13 -9.00 -2.69
CA ILE A 75 1.71 -8.92 -1.34
C ILE A 75 1.21 -10.09 -0.50
N LEU A 76 1.88 -10.34 0.62
CA LEU A 76 1.47 -11.31 1.61
C LEU A 76 1.69 -10.77 3.03
N ALA A 77 0.75 -10.99 3.93
CA ALA A 77 0.97 -10.80 5.35
C ALA A 77 2.03 -11.79 5.85
N ARG A 78 3.17 -11.27 6.35
CA ARG A 78 4.33 -12.09 6.69
C ARG A 78 4.59 -12.17 8.19
N TRP A 79 4.36 -11.08 8.93
CA TRP A 79 4.71 -10.98 10.35
C TRP A 79 3.66 -10.20 11.12
N ILE A 80 3.58 -10.47 12.43
CA ILE A 80 2.97 -9.56 13.39
C ILE A 80 4.10 -9.08 14.30
N ILE A 81 4.45 -7.79 14.22
CA ILE A 81 5.49 -7.18 15.04
C ILE A 81 4.85 -6.04 15.82
N ASN A 82 5.07 -5.98 17.13
CA ASN A 82 4.45 -4.98 18.02
C ASN A 82 2.93 -4.91 17.89
N ASN A 83 2.28 -6.07 17.71
CA ASN A 83 0.83 -6.20 17.50
C ASN A 83 0.31 -5.52 16.20
N GLU A 84 1.18 -5.24 15.24
CA GLU A 84 0.84 -4.71 13.92
C GLU A 84 1.20 -5.74 12.83
N LEU A 85 0.24 -6.00 11.93
CA LEU A 85 0.46 -6.86 10.78
C LEU A 85 1.43 -6.18 9.80
N ARG A 86 2.36 -6.94 9.24
CA ARG A 86 3.32 -6.48 8.25
C ARG A 86 3.23 -7.30 6.97
N TRP A 87 3.24 -6.60 5.85
CA TRP A 87 3.14 -7.16 4.51
C TRP A 87 4.46 -7.07 3.76
N SER A 88 4.82 -8.14 3.06
CA SER A 88 5.93 -8.13 2.10
C SER A 88 5.39 -8.25 0.68
N ALA A 89 6.03 -7.59 -0.29
CA ALA A 89 5.78 -7.88 -1.69
C ALA A 89 6.19 -9.32 -2.02
N THR A 90 5.36 -10.01 -2.80
CA THR A 90 5.73 -11.32 -3.37
C THR A 90 6.72 -11.12 -4.51
N ARG A 91 7.38 -12.20 -4.95
CA ARG A 91 8.20 -12.17 -6.18
C ARG A 91 7.37 -11.75 -7.40
N LEU A 92 6.12 -12.22 -7.49
CA LEU A 92 5.18 -11.81 -8.52
C LEU A 92 4.85 -10.32 -8.40
N GLY A 93 4.64 -9.83 -7.19
CA GLY A 93 4.40 -8.43 -6.88
C GLY A 93 5.51 -7.52 -7.39
N LEU A 94 6.75 -7.81 -7.02
CA LEU A 94 7.91 -7.03 -7.47
C LEU A 94 8.09 -7.06 -9.00
N ALA A 95 7.93 -8.23 -9.62
CA ALA A 95 7.99 -8.35 -11.07
C ALA A 95 6.89 -7.53 -11.77
N THR A 96 5.66 -7.61 -11.28
CA THR A 96 4.53 -6.84 -11.80
C THR A 96 4.74 -5.33 -11.60
N LEU A 97 5.28 -4.93 -10.46
CA LEU A 97 5.59 -3.52 -10.17
C LEU A 97 6.70 -2.99 -11.09
N ALA A 98 7.69 -3.81 -11.45
CA ALA A 98 8.76 -3.43 -12.37
C ALA A 98 8.23 -3.14 -13.79
N GLU A 99 7.12 -3.76 -14.20
CA GLU A 99 6.39 -3.42 -15.43
C GLU A 99 5.52 -2.15 -15.28
N GLY A 100 5.38 -1.64 -14.06
CA GLY A 100 4.73 -0.39 -13.72
C GLY A 100 3.34 -0.55 -13.10
N LYS A 101 2.81 0.57 -12.58
CA LYS A 101 1.49 0.62 -11.90
C LYS A 101 0.32 0.20 -12.81
N ALA A 102 0.45 0.33 -14.13
CA ALA A 102 -0.55 -0.15 -15.08
C ALA A 102 -0.65 -1.70 -15.06
N ALA A 103 0.48 -2.40 -15.01
CA ALA A 103 0.51 -3.86 -14.88
C ALA A 103 -0.09 -4.32 -13.55
N VAL A 104 0.18 -3.58 -12.47
CA VAL A 104 -0.44 -3.83 -11.15
C VAL A 104 -1.97 -3.74 -11.23
N ARG A 105 -2.50 -2.66 -11.82
CA ARG A 105 -3.96 -2.49 -12.01
C ARG A 105 -4.55 -3.61 -12.85
N GLN A 106 -3.88 -3.98 -13.94
CA GLN A 106 -4.34 -5.07 -14.80
C GLN A 106 -4.38 -6.40 -14.04
N ARG A 107 -3.34 -6.71 -13.25
CA ARG A 107 -3.30 -7.92 -12.43
C ARG A 107 -4.44 -7.98 -11.41
N ILE A 108 -4.74 -6.86 -10.76
CA ILE A 108 -5.88 -6.76 -9.83
C ILE A 108 -7.19 -7.04 -10.56
N LYS A 109 -7.38 -6.43 -11.74
CA LYS A 109 -8.56 -6.64 -12.56
C LYS A 109 -8.72 -8.09 -13.01
N ASP A 110 -7.63 -8.74 -13.43
CA ASP A 110 -7.65 -10.14 -13.87
C ASP A 110 -8.04 -11.10 -12.75
N ARG A 111 -7.69 -10.78 -11.50
CA ARG A 111 -7.95 -11.63 -10.33
C ARG A 111 -9.27 -11.35 -9.63
N THR A 112 -9.73 -10.10 -9.65
CA THR A 112 -10.91 -9.68 -8.89
C THR A 112 -12.12 -9.36 -9.77
N GLY A 113 -11.94 -9.26 -11.09
CA GLY A 113 -12.97 -8.85 -12.04
C GLY A 113 -13.40 -7.39 -11.90
N ARG A 114 -12.67 -6.58 -11.12
CA ARG A 114 -12.94 -5.16 -10.84
C ARG A 114 -11.88 -4.24 -11.46
#